data_AF-A0A5N6JVQ6-F1
#
_entry.id   AF-A0A5N6JVQ6-F1
#
_cell.length_a   1.000
_cell.length_b   1.000
_cell.length_c   1.000
_cell.angle_alpha   90.00
_cell.angle_beta   90.00
_cell.angle_gamma   90.00
#
_symmetry.space_group_name_H-M   'P 1'
#
loop_
_entity.id
_entity.type
_entity.pdbx_description
1 polymer ?
#
loop_
_entity_poly.entity_id
_entity_poly.type
_entity_poly.pdbx_seq_one_letter_code
_entity_poly.pdbx_strand_id
1 'polypeptide(L)'
;MMCDNGLLKDSRKTFLDPLYEECLFISEALPTTFLIQPGEPLSIYHDDSDINCELQYGTRLIFTHTETYIHTYSLMLRKMATDTAARTFFSSPYFAVVGASSDPAKFGHKIFAWYTAHGLPATPINPSSPTIKVGPTEYSTLPSISALPHPTETGVSIITPPKVTKKVLEEAKALGVKSVWLQPGTYDDEILGYALKEFEGGVGGEEGGTVGGEGWCVLVDGVRAAKAAGRDLKL
;
A
#
# COMPACT_ATOMS: atom_id res chain seq x y z
N MET A 1 -10.23 13.76 -7.82
CA MET A 1 -11.20 12.89 -8.52
C MET A 1 -10.96 11.47 -8.02
N MET A 2 -11.83 10.50 -8.27
CA MET A 2 -11.57 9.11 -7.86
C MET A 2 -10.94 8.41 -9.06
N CYS A 3 -9.64 8.08 -8.98
CA CYS A 3 -8.88 7.37 -10.02
C CYS A 3 -8.68 8.14 -11.35
N ASP A 4 -8.09 9.34 -11.35
CA ASP A 4 -7.73 10.02 -12.60
C ASP A 4 -6.28 9.75 -13.02
N ASN A 5 -6.04 9.44 -14.30
CA ASN A 5 -4.72 9.12 -14.85
C ASN A 5 -3.96 10.41 -15.22
N GLY A 6 -3.68 11.25 -14.23
CA GLY A 6 -2.94 12.50 -14.40
C GLY A 6 -1.47 12.26 -14.80
N LEU A 7 -1.19 12.35 -16.11
CA LEU A 7 0.15 12.42 -16.67
C LEU A 7 0.91 13.63 -16.10
N LEU A 8 1.78 13.40 -15.12
CA LEU A 8 2.77 14.38 -14.66
C LEU A 8 4.16 13.99 -15.16
N LYS A 9 4.77 14.95 -15.85
CA LYS A 9 6.04 14.87 -16.57
C LYS A 9 7.21 14.63 -15.62
N ASP A 10 8.12 13.81 -16.13
CA ASP A 10 9.50 13.52 -15.71
C ASP A 10 10.25 14.70 -15.08
N SER A 11 10.90 14.42 -13.94
CA SER A 11 12.19 15.03 -13.64
C SER A 11 13.11 14.06 -12.88
N ARG A 12 13.99 13.39 -13.64
CA ARG A 12 15.38 12.99 -13.31
C ARG A 12 15.58 12.18 -12.01
N LYS A 13 15.77 10.87 -12.16
CA LYS A 13 16.42 10.00 -11.16
C LYS A 13 17.79 9.57 -11.65
N THR A 14 18.84 10.06 -10.99
CA THR A 14 20.18 9.47 -11.02
C THR A 14 20.18 8.21 -10.15
N PHE A 15 20.58 7.09 -10.73
CA PHE A 15 20.84 5.83 -10.03
C PHE A 15 22.04 6.02 -9.09
N LEU A 16 21.90 5.57 -7.83
CA LEU A 16 23.04 5.34 -6.94
C LEU A 16 23.31 3.83 -6.85
N ASP A 17 24.59 3.50 -6.82
CA ASP A 17 25.23 2.19 -7.00
C ASP A 17 24.96 1.23 -5.81
N PRO A 18 24.69 -0.08 -6.04
CA PRO A 18 24.42 -1.07 -4.99
C PRO A 18 25.48 -1.24 -3.89
N LEU A 19 26.70 -0.71 -4.06
CA LEU A 19 27.73 -0.71 -3.02
C LEU A 19 27.41 0.19 -1.79
N TYR A 20 26.40 1.06 -1.88
CA TYR A 20 26.02 1.97 -0.79
C TYR A 20 25.17 1.29 0.30
N GLU A 21 24.53 0.15 0.02
CA GLU A 21 23.69 -0.54 1.01
C GLU A 21 24.50 -1.33 2.04
N GLU A 22 25.69 -1.83 1.70
CA GLU A 22 26.51 -2.63 2.62
C GLU A 22 27.20 -1.78 3.71
N CYS A 23 27.55 -0.52 3.41
CA CYS A 23 28.08 0.39 4.44
C CYS A 23 27.01 0.84 5.45
N LEU A 24 25.72 0.82 5.08
CA LEU A 24 24.64 1.28 5.96
C LEU A 24 24.35 0.32 7.11
N PHE A 25 24.60 -0.99 6.91
CA PHE A 25 24.31 -2.03 7.91
C PHE A 25 25.27 -2.03 9.11
N ILE A 26 26.47 -1.44 8.97
CA ILE A 26 27.52 -1.50 10.00
C ILE A 26 27.29 -0.46 11.11
N SER A 27 26.45 0.56 10.90
CA SER A 27 26.16 1.57 11.94
C SER A 27 25.02 1.19 12.90
N GLU A 28 24.34 0.05 12.70
CA GLU A 28 23.11 -0.31 13.42
C GLU A 28 23.32 -1.08 14.74
N ALA A 29 24.55 -1.29 15.22
CA ALA A 29 24.79 -2.18 16.36
C ALA A 29 25.15 -1.54 17.72
N LEU A 30 25.24 -0.22 17.90
CA LEU A 30 25.60 0.35 19.21
C LEU A 30 24.82 1.61 19.59
N PRO A 31 23.90 1.55 20.58
CA PRO A 31 23.39 2.74 21.25
C PRO A 31 24.38 3.11 22.35
N THR A 32 25.51 3.72 22.02
CA THR A 32 26.39 4.29 23.04
C THR A 32 27.11 5.49 22.48
N THR A 33 26.90 6.64 23.11
CA THR A 33 27.68 7.85 22.90
C THR A 33 29.16 7.53 23.11
N PHE A 34 29.95 7.46 22.02
CA PHE A 34 31.40 7.41 22.13
C PHE A 34 31.93 8.83 22.36
N LEU A 35 32.53 9.06 23.54
CA LEU A 35 33.46 10.17 23.72
C LEU A 35 34.78 9.77 23.08
N ILE A 36 35.01 10.23 21.85
CA ILE A 36 36.30 10.05 21.17
C ILE A 36 37.29 11.05 21.78
N GLN A 37 38.37 10.56 22.39
CA GLN A 37 39.50 11.40 22.76
C GLN A 37 40.35 11.68 21.51
N PRO A 38 40.82 12.92 21.29
CA PRO A 38 41.56 13.26 20.09
C PRO A 38 42.95 12.60 20.07
N GLY A 39 43.25 11.86 18.99
CA GLY A 39 44.64 11.51 18.64
C GLY A 39 44.95 10.04 18.33
N GLU A 40 44.00 9.10 18.50
CA GLU A 40 44.26 7.68 18.21
C GLU A 40 43.54 7.25 16.91
N PRO A 41 44.23 6.59 15.96
CA PRO A 41 43.60 6.04 14.77
C PRO A 41 42.74 4.82 15.14
N LEU A 42 41.47 4.86 14.75
CA LEU A 42 40.59 3.70 14.88
C LEU A 42 40.92 2.71 13.76
N SER A 43 41.44 1.54 14.11
CA SER A 43 41.63 0.43 13.16
C SER A 43 40.54 -0.61 13.39
N ILE A 44 39.68 -0.81 12.39
CA ILE A 44 38.67 -1.85 12.38
C ILE A 44 39.17 -2.89 11.38
N TYR A 45 39.60 -4.05 11.88
CA TYR A 45 39.95 -5.19 11.02
C TYR A 45 38.73 -6.10 10.91
N HIS A 46 38.32 -6.38 9.68
CA HIS A 46 37.39 -7.45 9.37
C HIS A 46 38.13 -8.50 8.53
N ASP A 47 38.02 -9.75 8.94
CA ASP A 47 38.65 -10.89 8.26
C ASP A 47 38.09 -11.02 6.83
N ASP A 48 39.01 -11.04 5.87
CA ASP A 48 38.85 -11.28 4.43
C ASP A 48 37.97 -10.33 3.59
N SER A 49 38.27 -9.02 3.62
CA SER A 49 38.36 -8.18 2.40
C SER A 49 38.83 -6.76 2.74
N ASP A 50 40.00 -6.38 2.21
CA ASP A 50 40.63 -5.06 2.43
C ASP A 50 39.81 -3.92 1.81
N ILE A 51 38.98 -3.26 2.62
CA ILE A 51 38.38 -1.95 2.28
C ILE A 51 38.99 -0.90 3.22
N ASN A 52 39.97 -0.15 2.70
CA ASN A 52 40.54 1.00 3.39
C ASN A 52 39.73 2.26 3.08
N CYS A 53 39.05 2.81 4.08
CA CYS A 53 38.35 4.10 4.00
C CYS A 53 39.14 5.16 4.77
N GLU A 54 39.90 5.99 4.05
CA GLU A 54 40.74 7.04 4.62
C GLU A 54 39.98 8.39 4.56
N LEU A 55 39.46 8.88 5.68
CA LEU A 55 38.78 10.17 5.75
C LEU A 55 39.76 11.25 6.22
N GLN A 56 40.15 12.13 5.29
CA GLN A 56 41.02 13.27 5.57
C GLN A 56 40.24 14.38 6.29
N TYR A 57 40.61 14.68 7.54
CA TYR A 57 39.99 15.70 8.38
C TYR A 57 40.30 17.12 7.90
N GLY A 58 39.31 18.00 7.80
CA GLY A 58 39.59 19.40 7.49
C GLY A 58 38.45 20.40 7.28
N THR A 59 37.20 20.16 7.69
CA THR A 59 36.21 21.27 7.82
C THR A 59 35.09 20.86 8.77
N ARG A 60 34.74 21.73 9.72
CA ARG A 60 33.59 21.56 10.61
C ARG A 60 32.30 21.76 9.79
N LEU A 61 31.76 20.68 9.20
CA LEU A 61 30.41 20.66 8.64
C LEU A 61 29.42 20.41 9.80
N ILE A 62 28.77 21.47 10.27
CA ILE A 62 27.57 21.33 11.10
C ILE A 62 26.42 21.08 10.13
N PHE A 63 26.08 19.81 9.92
CA PHE A 63 24.94 19.43 9.10
C PHE A 63 23.62 19.68 9.86
N THR A 64 22.88 20.72 9.49
CA THR A 64 21.47 20.92 9.87
C THR A 64 20.54 20.04 9.00
N HIS A 65 20.87 18.76 8.83
CA HIS A 65 20.21 17.82 7.89
C HIS A 65 19.39 16.71 8.55
N THR A 66 19.20 16.75 9.87
CA THR A 66 18.48 15.68 10.59
C THR A 66 17.00 15.62 10.25
N GLU A 67 16.30 16.75 10.14
CA GLU A 67 14.85 16.76 9.88
C GLU A 67 14.48 16.25 8.47
N THR A 68 15.22 16.67 7.44
CA THR A 68 14.96 16.23 6.05
C THR A 68 15.24 14.74 5.87
N TYR A 69 16.26 14.21 6.55
CA TYR A 69 16.60 12.79 6.52
C TYR A 69 15.52 11.93 7.20
N ILE A 70 15.10 12.30 8.43
CA ILE A 70 14.03 11.59 9.15
C ILE A 70 12.72 11.59 8.35
N HIS A 71 12.37 12.71 7.73
CA HIS A 71 11.16 12.81 6.91
C HIS A 71 11.22 11.87 5.69
N THR A 72 12.36 11.83 4.98
CA THR A 72 12.53 10.99 3.79
C THR A 72 12.48 9.50 4.14
N TYR A 73 13.10 9.10 5.25
CA TYR A 73 13.05 7.72 5.76
C TYR A 73 11.63 7.32 6.18
N SER A 74 10.92 8.19 6.90
CA SER A 74 9.54 7.94 7.29
C SER A 74 8.65 7.71 6.08
N LEU A 75 8.77 8.54 5.05
CA LEU A 75 8.01 8.42 3.81
C LEU A 75 8.33 7.12 3.05
N MET A 76 9.61 6.75 2.99
CA MET A 76 10.04 5.49 2.36
C MET A 76 9.47 4.26 3.09
N LEU A 77 9.54 4.24 4.43
CA LEU A 77 9.01 3.15 5.24
C LEU A 77 7.50 2.99 5.05
N ARG A 78 6.76 4.09 5.07
CA ARG A 78 5.30 4.05 4.85
C ARG A 78 4.96 3.56 3.45
N LYS A 79 5.68 4.02 2.43
CA LYS A 79 5.50 3.53 1.05
C LYS A 79 5.71 2.00 0.96
N MET A 80 6.79 1.49 1.55
CA MET A 80 7.05 0.04 1.55
C MET A 80 5.97 -0.74 2.31
N ALA A 81 5.47 -0.18 3.42
CA ALA A 81 4.38 -0.79 4.19
C ALA A 81 3.10 -0.89 3.35
N THR A 82 2.70 0.17 2.64
CA THR A 82 1.47 0.13 1.82
C THR A 82 1.63 -0.73 0.58
N ASP A 83 2.81 -0.75 -0.07
CA ASP A 83 3.11 -1.69 -1.16
C ASP A 83 3.00 -3.16 -0.68
N THR A 84 3.45 -3.44 0.54
CA THR A 84 3.32 -4.75 1.17
C THR A 84 1.86 -5.07 1.46
N ALA A 85 1.10 -4.13 2.03
CA ALA A 85 -0.33 -4.30 2.29
C ALA A 85 -1.12 -4.58 1.00
N ALA A 86 -0.77 -3.91 -0.11
CA ALA A 86 -1.38 -4.15 -1.42
C ALA A 86 -1.11 -5.55 -1.95
N ARG A 87 0.11 -6.07 -1.75
CA ARG A 87 0.43 -7.48 -2.05
C ARG A 87 -0.39 -8.43 -1.18
N THR A 88 -0.48 -8.16 0.13
CA THR A 88 -1.28 -8.94 1.08
C THR A 88 -2.74 -8.97 0.68
N PHE A 89 -3.32 -7.84 0.24
CA PHE A 89 -4.69 -7.78 -0.26
C PHE A 89 -4.91 -8.71 -1.46
N PHE A 90 -4.03 -8.68 -2.46
CA PHE A 90 -4.15 -9.54 -3.63
C PHE A 90 -3.73 -10.99 -3.36
N SER A 91 -3.19 -11.33 -2.19
CA SER A 91 -2.96 -12.74 -1.82
C SER A 91 -4.27 -13.48 -1.52
N SER A 92 -5.35 -12.77 -1.14
CA SER A 92 -6.65 -13.35 -0.79
C SER A 92 -7.27 -14.17 -1.94
N PRO A 93 -7.74 -15.41 -1.70
CA PRO A 93 -8.38 -16.22 -2.74
C PRO A 93 -9.70 -15.63 -3.24
N TYR A 94 -10.47 -14.96 -2.37
CA TYR A 94 -11.76 -14.35 -2.70
C TYR A 94 -11.73 -12.83 -2.55
N PHE A 95 -12.65 -12.14 -3.23
CA PHE A 95 -12.82 -10.69 -3.10
C PHE A 95 -14.28 -10.32 -2.87
N ALA A 96 -14.51 -9.20 -2.18
CA ALA A 96 -15.82 -8.58 -2.07
C ALA A 96 -15.75 -7.12 -2.50
N VAL A 97 -16.74 -6.64 -3.24
CA VAL A 97 -16.81 -5.25 -3.72
C VAL A 97 -17.97 -4.55 -3.02
N VAL A 98 -17.65 -3.81 -1.98
CA VAL A 98 -18.61 -3.07 -1.15
C VAL A 98 -18.91 -1.72 -1.76
N GLY A 99 -20.19 -1.48 -2.05
CA GLY A 99 -20.62 -0.34 -2.86
C GLY A 99 -20.65 -0.65 -4.37
N ALA A 100 -20.65 -1.94 -4.75
CA ALA A 100 -20.91 -2.35 -6.12
C ALA A 100 -22.26 -1.79 -6.61
N SER A 101 -22.37 -1.43 -7.88
CA SER A 101 -23.58 -0.78 -8.41
C SER A 101 -24.09 -1.42 -9.70
N SER A 102 -25.41 -1.44 -9.86
CA SER A 102 -26.06 -1.79 -11.12
C SER A 102 -26.00 -0.68 -12.16
N ASP A 103 -25.64 0.54 -11.76
CA ASP A 103 -25.47 1.71 -12.63
C ASP A 103 -24.04 1.76 -13.22
N PRO A 104 -23.88 1.57 -14.54
CA PRO A 104 -22.56 1.58 -15.20
C PRO A 104 -21.78 2.89 -15.09
N ALA A 105 -22.46 4.01 -14.82
CA ALA A 105 -21.79 5.30 -14.65
C ALA A 105 -20.99 5.36 -13.34
N LYS A 106 -21.40 4.60 -12.31
CA LYS A 106 -20.80 4.64 -10.97
C LYS A 106 -19.51 3.84 -10.87
N PHE A 107 -18.57 4.32 -10.07
CA PHE A 107 -17.29 3.63 -9.81
C PHE A 107 -17.47 2.22 -9.24
N GLY A 108 -18.47 2.01 -8.38
CA GLY A 108 -18.78 0.68 -7.85
C GLY A 108 -19.06 -0.35 -8.94
N HIS A 109 -19.70 0.05 -10.05
CA HIS A 109 -19.89 -0.82 -11.21
C HIS A 109 -18.58 -1.05 -11.96
N LYS A 110 -17.85 0.02 -12.26
CA LYS A 110 -16.58 -0.03 -13.01
C LYS A 110 -15.54 -0.91 -12.31
N ILE A 111 -15.43 -0.79 -10.99
CA ILE A 111 -14.50 -1.57 -10.16
C ILE A 111 -14.95 -3.02 -10.09
N PHE A 112 -16.24 -3.29 -9.86
CA PHE A 112 -16.75 -4.66 -9.89
C PHE A 112 -16.50 -5.33 -11.25
N ALA A 113 -16.77 -4.60 -12.34
CA ALA A 113 -16.49 -5.07 -13.69
C ALA A 113 -15.00 -5.36 -13.90
N TRP A 114 -14.11 -4.51 -13.39
CA TRP A 114 -12.66 -4.75 -13.42
C TRP A 114 -12.28 -6.08 -12.77
N TYR A 115 -12.79 -6.40 -11.57
CA TYR A 115 -12.51 -7.69 -10.93
C TYR A 115 -12.97 -8.87 -11.81
N THR A 116 -14.19 -8.78 -12.36
CA THR A 116 -14.74 -9.85 -13.21
C THR A 116 -13.96 -10.03 -14.52
N ALA A 117 -13.53 -8.93 -15.15
CA ALA A 117 -12.76 -8.95 -16.39
C ALA A 117 -11.39 -9.62 -16.21
N HIS A 118 -10.75 -9.40 -15.06
CA HIS A 118 -9.47 -10.02 -14.72
C HIS A 118 -9.62 -11.45 -14.16
N GLY A 119 -10.83 -12.01 -14.12
CA GLY A 119 -11.10 -13.36 -13.64
C GLY A 119 -10.93 -13.55 -12.14
N LEU A 120 -11.02 -12.47 -11.35
CA LEU A 120 -10.96 -12.53 -9.90
C LEU A 120 -12.34 -12.89 -9.32
N PRO A 121 -12.42 -13.84 -8.37
CA PRO A 121 -13.69 -14.28 -7.79
C PRO A 121 -14.23 -13.23 -6.79
N ALA A 122 -14.88 -12.20 -7.34
CA ALA A 122 -15.43 -11.09 -6.59
C ALA A 122 -16.94 -11.22 -6.36
N THR A 123 -17.37 -11.04 -5.12
CA THR A 123 -18.79 -10.99 -4.72
C THR A 123 -19.25 -9.52 -4.61
N PRO A 124 -20.28 -9.08 -5.34
CA PRO A 124 -20.77 -7.71 -5.21
C PRO A 124 -21.62 -7.56 -3.94
N ILE A 125 -21.36 -6.51 -3.16
CA ILE A 125 -22.15 -6.18 -1.96
C ILE A 125 -22.95 -4.90 -2.22
N ASN A 126 -24.27 -5.04 -2.28
CA ASN A 126 -25.20 -3.95 -2.51
C ASN A 126 -26.59 -4.28 -1.93
N PRO A 127 -27.00 -3.68 -0.81
CA PRO A 127 -28.32 -3.95 -0.21
C PRO A 127 -29.50 -3.39 -1.03
N SER A 128 -29.27 -2.49 -1.98
CA SER A 128 -30.32 -1.81 -2.75
C SER A 128 -30.60 -2.44 -4.11
N SER A 129 -29.71 -3.31 -4.62
CA SER A 129 -29.88 -3.96 -5.93
C SER A 129 -29.57 -5.45 -5.76
N PRO A 130 -30.52 -6.37 -6.02
CA PRO A 130 -30.32 -7.80 -5.82
C PRO A 130 -29.38 -8.45 -6.85
N THR A 131 -29.22 -7.81 -8.01
CA THR A 131 -28.30 -8.25 -9.05
C THR A 131 -27.52 -7.08 -9.64
N ILE A 132 -26.37 -7.39 -10.23
CA ILE A 132 -25.57 -6.48 -11.06
C ILE A 132 -25.21 -7.22 -12.33
N LYS A 133 -25.48 -6.59 -13.48
CA LYS A 133 -25.09 -7.13 -14.79
C LYS A 133 -23.76 -6.53 -15.22
N VAL A 134 -22.79 -7.37 -15.57
CA VAL A 134 -21.52 -6.95 -16.20
C VAL A 134 -21.36 -7.73 -17.50
N GLY A 135 -21.36 -7.01 -18.63
CA GLY A 135 -21.35 -7.63 -19.95
C GLY A 135 -22.54 -8.58 -20.14
N PRO A 136 -22.32 -9.84 -20.54
CA PRO A 136 -23.40 -10.83 -20.70
C PRO A 136 -23.83 -11.50 -19.39
N THR A 137 -23.09 -11.34 -18.30
CA THR A 137 -23.28 -12.08 -17.05
C THR A 137 -24.01 -11.25 -16.00
N GLU A 138 -24.93 -11.89 -15.27
CA GLU A 138 -25.62 -11.32 -14.13
C GLU A 138 -25.12 -11.96 -12.83
N TYR A 139 -24.80 -11.12 -11.83
CA TYR A 139 -24.23 -11.52 -10.55
C TYR A 139 -25.21 -11.18 -9.43
N SER A 140 -25.56 -12.16 -8.60
CA SER A 140 -26.32 -11.92 -7.37
C SER A 140 -25.49 -11.11 -6.38
N THR A 141 -26.11 -10.14 -5.74
CA THR A 141 -25.48 -9.34 -4.69
C THR A 141 -25.76 -9.93 -3.31
N LEU A 142 -24.87 -9.61 -2.37
CA LEU A 142 -25.13 -9.81 -0.95
C LEU A 142 -25.52 -8.47 -0.30
N PRO A 143 -26.34 -8.50 0.77
CA PRO A 143 -26.77 -7.29 1.45
C PRO A 143 -25.67 -6.66 2.32
N SER A 144 -24.76 -7.47 2.88
CA SER A 144 -23.60 -7.02 3.64
C SER A 144 -22.47 -8.04 3.60
N ILE A 145 -21.30 -7.68 4.13
CA ILE A 145 -20.13 -8.57 4.20
C ILE A 145 -20.31 -9.70 5.22
N SER A 146 -21.22 -9.59 6.20
CA SER A 146 -21.58 -10.70 7.10
C SER A 146 -22.19 -11.91 6.39
N ALA A 147 -22.70 -11.74 5.16
CA ALA A 147 -23.22 -12.83 4.36
C ALA A 147 -22.14 -13.54 3.51
N LEU A 148 -20.86 -13.12 3.60
CA LEU A 148 -19.77 -13.76 2.87
C LEU A 148 -19.54 -15.19 3.41
N PRO A 149 -19.30 -16.18 2.53
CA PRO A 149 -19.06 -17.56 2.95
C PRO A 149 -17.69 -17.75 3.62
N HIS A 150 -16.67 -16.99 3.20
CA HIS A 150 -15.28 -17.12 3.66
C HIS A 150 -14.66 -15.76 3.99
N PRO A 151 -15.18 -15.01 5.00
CA PRO A 151 -14.75 -13.64 5.26
C PRO A 151 -13.25 -13.52 5.61
N THR A 152 -12.68 -14.50 6.31
CA THR A 152 -11.25 -14.52 6.69
C THR A 152 -10.30 -14.73 5.51
N GLU A 153 -10.82 -15.22 4.38
CA GLU A 153 -10.09 -15.45 3.13
C GLU A 153 -10.48 -14.43 2.03
N THR A 154 -11.31 -13.45 2.37
CA THR A 154 -11.84 -12.47 1.41
C THR A 154 -11.17 -11.12 1.58
N GLY A 155 -10.55 -10.60 0.52
CA GLY A 155 -10.11 -9.20 0.45
C GLY A 155 -11.30 -8.29 0.16
N VAL A 156 -11.52 -7.26 0.98
CA VAL A 156 -12.70 -6.39 0.85
C VAL A 156 -12.33 -5.06 0.20
N SER A 157 -12.80 -4.83 -1.04
CA SER A 157 -12.66 -3.56 -1.77
C SER A 157 -13.85 -2.65 -1.45
N ILE A 158 -13.58 -1.44 -0.97
CA ILE A 158 -14.59 -0.51 -0.45
C ILE A 158 -14.67 0.74 -1.33
N ILE A 159 -15.89 1.04 -1.79
CA ILE A 159 -16.24 2.14 -2.72
C ILE A 159 -17.41 2.98 -2.15
N THR A 160 -17.65 2.90 -0.83
CA THR A 160 -18.75 3.60 -0.17
C THR A 160 -18.32 4.95 0.42
N PRO A 161 -19.25 5.89 0.67
CA PRO A 161 -18.92 7.12 1.39
C PRO A 161 -18.38 6.85 2.81
N PRO A 162 -17.57 7.76 3.38
CA PRO A 162 -16.88 7.57 4.67
C PRO A 162 -17.75 7.04 5.81
N LYS A 163 -18.96 7.58 5.97
CA LYS A 163 -19.91 7.15 7.03
C LYS A 163 -20.30 5.67 6.92
N VAL A 164 -20.37 5.13 5.71
CA VAL A 164 -20.67 3.72 5.47
C VAL A 164 -19.40 2.89 5.58
N THR A 165 -18.28 3.39 5.05
CA THR A 165 -16.96 2.74 5.15
C THR A 165 -16.59 2.41 6.59
N LYS A 166 -16.77 3.34 7.54
CA LYS A 166 -16.50 3.09 8.96
C LYS A 166 -17.21 1.84 9.49
N LYS A 167 -18.51 1.71 9.20
CA LYS A 167 -19.32 0.54 9.61
C LYS A 167 -18.84 -0.75 8.94
N VAL A 168 -18.49 -0.67 7.67
CA VAL A 168 -17.97 -1.82 6.90
C VAL A 168 -16.64 -2.29 7.50
N LEU A 169 -15.76 -1.38 7.92
CA LEU A 169 -14.49 -1.74 8.56
C LEU A 169 -14.71 -2.38 9.93
N GLU A 170 -15.62 -1.84 10.75
CA GLU A 170 -15.98 -2.43 12.04
C GLU A 170 -16.54 -3.86 11.87
N GLU A 171 -17.44 -4.06 10.90
CA GLU A 171 -18.01 -5.37 10.57
C GLU A 171 -16.92 -6.31 10.01
N ALA A 172 -16.06 -5.83 9.12
CA ALA A 172 -14.97 -6.62 8.54
C ALA A 172 -14.00 -7.12 9.61
N LYS A 173 -13.62 -6.24 10.54
CA LYS A 173 -12.78 -6.60 11.68
C LYS A 173 -13.43 -7.66 12.56
N ALA A 174 -14.73 -7.52 12.85
CA ALA A 174 -15.49 -8.50 13.64
C ALA A 174 -15.56 -9.88 12.96
N LEU A 175 -15.60 -9.91 11.62
CA LEU A 175 -15.63 -11.14 10.82
C LEU A 175 -14.24 -11.76 10.57
N GLY A 176 -13.17 -11.11 11.05
CA GLY A 176 -11.80 -11.58 10.84
C GLY A 176 -11.26 -11.38 9.43
N VAL A 177 -11.82 -10.43 8.67
CA VAL A 177 -11.26 -10.00 7.38
C VAL A 177 -9.85 -9.48 7.61
N LYS A 178 -8.89 -9.99 6.83
CA LYS A 178 -7.47 -9.64 6.99
C LYS A 178 -7.04 -8.41 6.19
N SER A 179 -7.71 -8.16 5.06
CA SER A 179 -7.26 -7.17 4.08
C SER A 179 -8.43 -6.36 3.55
N VAL A 180 -8.24 -5.04 3.51
CA VAL A 180 -9.21 -4.07 3.02
C VAL A 180 -8.55 -3.09 2.06
N TRP A 181 -9.25 -2.72 1.00
CA TRP A 181 -8.78 -1.72 0.04
C TRP A 181 -9.77 -0.58 -0.03
N LEU A 182 -9.35 0.59 0.44
CA LEU A 182 -10.16 1.79 0.48
C LEU A 182 -9.83 2.64 -0.74
N GLN A 183 -10.80 2.78 -1.64
CA GLN A 183 -10.62 3.62 -2.82
C GLN A 183 -10.59 5.12 -2.44
N PRO A 184 -9.99 5.99 -3.26
CA PRO A 184 -9.91 7.41 -2.97
C PRO A 184 -11.30 8.03 -2.78
N GLY A 185 -11.48 8.83 -1.73
CA GLY A 185 -12.78 9.41 -1.39
C GLY A 185 -13.69 8.55 -0.52
N THR A 186 -13.27 7.33 -0.13
CA THR A 186 -14.06 6.49 0.79
C THR A 186 -13.69 6.65 2.26
N TYR A 187 -12.73 7.51 2.59
CA TYR A 187 -12.18 7.70 3.92
C TYR A 187 -11.84 9.16 4.22
N ASP A 188 -11.76 9.46 5.51
CA ASP A 188 -11.02 10.57 6.09
C ASP A 188 -9.80 10.02 6.85
N ASP A 189 -9.06 10.89 7.55
CA ASP A 189 -7.84 10.52 8.27
C ASP A 189 -8.10 9.50 9.40
N GLU A 190 -9.25 9.59 10.09
CA GLU A 190 -9.61 8.66 11.16
C GLU A 190 -9.86 7.26 10.60
N ILE A 191 -10.65 7.19 9.52
CA ILE A 191 -10.99 5.94 8.85
C ILE A 191 -9.75 5.29 8.23
N LEU A 192 -8.90 6.08 7.57
CA LEU A 192 -7.65 5.59 7.00
C LEU A 192 -6.72 5.07 8.11
N GLY A 193 -6.51 5.83 9.17
CA GLY A 193 -5.68 5.44 10.30
C GLY A 193 -6.17 4.13 10.94
N TYR A 194 -7.48 3.97 11.10
CA TYR A 194 -8.07 2.72 11.58
C TYR A 194 -7.78 1.56 10.64
N ALA A 195 -8.00 1.72 9.32
CA ALA A 195 -7.79 0.67 8.35
C ALA A 195 -6.32 0.20 8.28
N LEU A 196 -5.37 1.14 8.28
CA LEU A 196 -3.93 0.82 8.22
C LEU A 196 -3.43 0.15 9.50
N LYS A 197 -4.05 0.45 10.64
CA LYS A 197 -3.65 -0.11 11.94
C LYS A 197 -4.25 -1.50 12.18
N GLU A 198 -5.51 -1.70 11.82
CA GLU A 198 -6.29 -2.86 12.26
C GLU A 198 -6.28 -4.03 11.28
N PHE A 199 -5.83 -3.83 10.04
CA PHE A 199 -5.83 -4.85 8.99
C PHE A 199 -4.41 -5.15 8.49
N GLU A 200 -4.07 -6.43 8.39
CA GLU A 200 -2.77 -6.89 7.87
C GLU A 200 -2.52 -6.38 6.44
N GLY A 201 -3.58 -6.35 5.62
CA GLY A 201 -3.57 -5.79 4.27
C GLY A 201 -4.46 -4.55 4.16
N GLY A 202 -4.27 -3.55 5.03
CA GLY A 202 -4.95 -2.26 4.93
C GLY A 202 -4.34 -1.37 3.84
N VAL A 203 -5.08 -1.12 2.76
CA VAL A 203 -4.62 -0.31 1.61
C VAL A 203 -5.48 0.94 1.48
N GLY A 204 -4.83 2.10 1.37
CA GLY A 204 -5.47 3.40 1.21
C GLY A 204 -4.44 4.52 1.37
N GLY A 205 -4.91 5.77 1.31
CA GLY A 205 -4.03 6.94 1.43
C GLY A 205 -3.30 7.28 0.14
N GLU A 206 -2.55 8.38 0.20
CA GLU A 206 -1.75 8.90 -0.93
C GLU A 206 -0.36 8.27 -1.01
N GLU A 207 0.13 7.69 0.09
CA GLU A 207 1.48 7.14 0.19
C GLU A 207 1.57 5.76 -0.49
N GLY A 208 2.39 5.68 -1.55
CA GLY A 208 2.62 4.45 -2.34
C GLY A 208 1.59 4.19 -3.44
N GLY A 209 0.45 4.89 -3.43
CA GLY A 209 -0.59 4.82 -4.46
C GLY A 209 -0.22 5.57 -5.75
N THR A 210 -1.11 5.56 -6.73
CA THR A 210 -0.83 6.06 -8.09
C THR A 210 -0.07 7.38 -8.24
N VAL A 211 0.66 7.39 -9.36
CA VAL A 211 1.20 8.53 -10.11
C VAL A 211 0.16 9.66 -10.22
N GLY A 212 0.27 10.71 -9.40
CA GLY A 212 -0.64 11.87 -9.46
C GLY A 212 -1.14 12.39 -8.11
N GLY A 213 -0.92 11.65 -7.01
CA GLY A 213 -1.24 12.11 -5.65
C GLY A 213 -2.68 11.88 -5.19
N GLU A 214 -3.49 11.10 -5.92
CA GLU A 214 -4.89 10.81 -5.53
C GLU A 214 -5.05 9.51 -4.71
N GLY A 215 -3.97 8.76 -4.48
CA GLY A 215 -3.96 7.54 -3.67
C GLY A 215 -4.19 6.22 -4.41
N TRP A 216 -4.42 5.16 -3.66
CA TRP A 216 -4.47 3.79 -4.15
C TRP A 216 -5.77 3.46 -4.89
N CYS A 217 -5.68 3.19 -6.19
CA CYS A 217 -6.85 2.81 -6.99
C CYS A 217 -6.69 1.46 -7.67
N VAL A 218 -7.62 0.52 -7.43
CA VAL A 218 -7.62 -0.80 -8.09
C VAL A 218 -7.59 -0.73 -9.62
N LEU A 219 -8.28 0.26 -10.22
CA LEU A 219 -8.30 0.41 -11.68
C LEU A 219 -6.94 0.78 -12.28
N VAL A 220 -6.01 1.30 -11.46
CA VAL A 220 -4.70 1.78 -11.92
C VAL A 220 -3.55 0.99 -11.30
N ASP A 221 -3.56 0.80 -9.98
CA ASP A 221 -2.56 0.06 -9.22
C ASP A 221 -2.84 -1.45 -9.12
N GLY A 222 -4.08 -1.88 -9.36
CA GLY A 222 -4.51 -3.27 -9.09
C GLY A 222 -3.72 -4.31 -9.88
N VAL A 223 -3.40 -4.05 -11.15
CA VAL A 223 -2.59 -4.96 -11.98
C VAL A 223 -1.17 -5.07 -11.42
N ARG A 224 -0.55 -3.95 -11.04
CA ARG A 224 0.80 -3.92 -10.45
C ARG A 224 0.82 -4.69 -9.12
N ALA A 225 -0.15 -4.42 -8.25
CA ALA A 225 -0.25 -5.02 -6.94
C ALA A 225 -0.54 -6.54 -7.02
N ALA A 226 -1.44 -6.95 -7.91
CA ALA A 226 -1.73 -8.37 -8.15
C ALA A 226 -0.51 -9.12 -8.69
N LYS A 227 0.22 -8.56 -9.68
CA LYS A 227 1.46 -9.14 -10.18
C LYS A 227 2.51 -9.30 -9.08
N ALA A 228 2.62 -8.30 -8.20
CA ALA A 228 3.54 -8.36 -7.07
C ALA A 228 3.14 -9.39 -5.99
N ALA A 229 1.88 -9.83 -5.98
CA ALA A 229 1.38 -10.96 -5.19
C ALA A 229 1.48 -12.31 -5.93
N GLY A 230 2.15 -12.37 -7.09
CA GLY A 230 2.29 -13.59 -7.88
C GLY A 230 1.05 -13.97 -8.70
N ARG A 231 0.13 -13.03 -8.93
CA ARG A 231 -1.06 -13.22 -9.77
C ARG A 231 -0.90 -12.54 -11.11
N ASP A 232 -0.87 -13.33 -12.17
CA ASP A 232 -1.01 -12.82 -13.53
C ASP A 232 -2.50 -12.63 -13.85
N LEU A 233 -2.94 -11.38 -13.85
CA LEU A 233 -4.30 -11.03 -14.23
C LEU A 233 -4.46 -11.14 -15.74
N LYS A 234 -5.63 -11.62 -16.18
CA LYS A 234 -5.96 -11.71 -17.61
C LYS A 234 -6.09 -10.30 -18.20
N LEU A 235 -5.41 -10.06 -19.33
CA LEU A 235 -5.55 -8.84 -20.14
C LEU A 235 -6.78 -8.90 -21.03
#